data_AF-A0A1N7KT31-F1
#
_entry.id   AF-A0A1N7KT31-F1
#
_cell.length_a   1.000
_cell.length_b   1.000
_cell.length_c   1.000
_cell.angle_alpha   90.00
_cell.angle_beta   90.00
_cell.angle_gamma   90.00
#
_symmetry.space_group_name_H-M   'P 1'
#
loop_
_entity.id
_entity.type
_entity.pdbx_description
1 polymer ?
#
loop_
_entity_poly.entity_id
_entity_poly.type
_entity_poly.pdbx_seq_one_letter_code
_entity_poly.pdbx_strand_id
1 'polypeptide(L)' 'MASAQHAIRCPHCDHTWFREERQVELDSSVVIKPGMPVEGRIVREQYVYICVNCNQVLYHE' A
#
# COMPACT_ATOMS: atom_id res chain seq x y z
N MET A 1 -1.45 -12.99 -29.84
CA MET A 1 -2.23 -12.20 -28.87
C MET A 1 -2.16 -12.93 -27.55
N ALA A 2 -1.13 -12.64 -26.76
CA ALA A 2 -0.93 -13.29 -25.47
C ALA A 2 -1.60 -12.47 -24.36
N SER A 3 -2.06 -13.18 -23.33
CA SER A 3 -2.26 -12.71 -21.95
C SER A 3 -3.46 -11.81 -21.61
N ALA A 4 -4.69 -12.25 -21.87
CA ALA A 4 -5.88 -11.76 -21.13
C ALA A 4 -6.32 -12.71 -19.99
N GLN A 5 -5.66 -13.86 -19.82
CA GLN A 5 -6.08 -14.93 -18.91
C GLN A 5 -5.54 -14.81 -17.47
N HIS A 6 -4.70 -13.82 -17.16
CA HIS A 6 -4.08 -13.67 -15.84
C HIS A 6 -4.19 -12.24 -15.27
N ALA A 7 -5.25 -11.51 -15.59
CA ALA A 7 -5.52 -10.26 -14.89
C ALA A 7 -5.98 -10.58 -13.46
N ILE A 8 -5.22 -10.15 -12.46
CA ILE A 8 -5.61 -10.23 -11.04
C ILE A 8 -6.92 -9.46 -10.88
N ARG A 9 -7.89 -10.08 -10.18
CA ARG A 9 -9.21 -9.48 -9.92
C ARG A 9 -9.35 -9.16 -8.44
N CYS A 10 -9.97 -8.01 -8.14
CA CYS A 10 -10.23 -7.64 -6.76
C CYS A 10 -11.25 -8.61 -6.15
N PRO A 11 -10.95 -9.25 -5.01
CA PRO A 11 -11.86 -10.22 -4.38
C PRO A 11 -13.16 -9.58 -3.87
N HIS A 12 -13.22 -8.25 -3.76
CA HIS A 12 -14.37 -7.52 -3.22
C HIS A 12 -15.31 -6.96 -4.30
N CYS A 13 -14.80 -6.60 -5.48
CA CYS A 13 -15.59 -5.93 -6.51
C CYS A 13 -15.33 -6.41 -7.95
N ASP A 14 -14.52 -7.46 -8.12
CA ASP A 14 -14.13 -8.07 -9.40
C ASP A 14 -13.42 -7.13 -10.41
N HIS A 15 -13.12 -5.90 -9.99
CA HIS A 15 -12.39 -4.93 -10.81
C HIS A 15 -10.91 -5.35 -10.95
N THR A 16 -10.32 -5.07 -12.11
CA THR A 16 -8.96 -5.50 -12.48
C THR A 16 -7.91 -4.39 -12.37
N TRP A 17 -8.29 -3.22 -11.85
CA TRP A 17 -7.42 -2.04 -11.86
C TRP A 17 -7.02 -1.72 -10.43
N PHE A 18 -5.72 -1.54 -10.24
CA PHE A 18 -5.10 -1.30 -8.95
C PHE A 18 -4.12 -0.15 -9.07
N ARG A 19 -4.00 0.65 -8.01
CA ARG A 19 -2.93 1.62 -7.84
C ARG A 19 -1.91 1.09 -6.85
N GLU A 20 -0.64 1.32 -7.13
CA GLU A 20 0.45 0.99 -6.21
C GLU A 20 0.65 2.16 -5.24
N GLU A 21 0.67 1.87 -3.95
CA GLU A 21 0.96 2.84 -2.90
C GLU A 21 2.15 2.40 -2.06
N ARG A 22 3.03 3.35 -1.76
CA ARG A 22 4.15 3.16 -0.85
C ARG A 22 3.68 3.46 0.57
N GLN A 23 3.62 2.44 1.43
CA GLN A 23 3.40 2.59 2.86
C GLN A 23 4.74 2.60 3.60
N VAL A 24 4.93 3.63 4.42
CA VAL A 24 6.11 3.82 5.26
C VAL A 24 5.66 3.80 6.71
N GLU A 25 6.10 2.80 7.45
CA GLU A 25 5.89 2.71 8.90
C GLU A 25 7.05 3.43 9.60
N LEU A 26 6.71 4.40 10.43
CA LEU A 26 7.66 5.20 11.18
C LEU A 26 7.73 4.71 12.63
N ASP A 27 8.92 4.77 13.22
CA ASP A 27 9.14 4.42 14.61
C ASP A 27 8.40 5.41 15.53
N SER A 28 7.28 4.96 16.11
CA SER A 28 6.47 5.77 17.03
C SER A 28 7.03 5.82 18.45
N SER A 29 8.17 5.18 18.74
CA SER A 29 8.84 5.30 20.04
C SER A 29 9.36 6.72 20.31
N VAL A 30 9.39 7.57 19.28
CA VAL A 30 9.80 8.97 19.39
C VAL A 30 8.56 9.87 19.38
N VAL A 31 8.28 10.55 20.50
CA VAL A 31 7.23 11.56 20.59
C VAL A 31 7.63 12.77 19.74
N ILE A 32 6.95 12.96 18.61
CA ILE A 32 7.16 14.12 17.72
C ILE A 32 6.56 15.36 18.38
N LYS A 33 7.42 16.24 18.92
CA LYS A 33 7.02 17.59 19.34
C LYS A 33 7.22 18.57 18.18
N PRO A 34 6.31 19.55 17.97
CA PRO A 34 6.50 20.59 16.97
C PRO A 34 7.86 21.29 17.17
N GLY A 35 8.68 21.37 16.12
CA GLY A 35 9.99 22.04 16.16
C GLY A 35 11.19 21.15 16.48
N MET A 36 11.03 19.84 16.67
CA MET A 36 12.17 18.92 16.78
C MET A 36 12.59 18.38 15.41
N PRO A 37 13.89 18.45 15.04
CA PRO A 37 14.42 17.78 13.86
C PRO A 37 14.65 16.31 14.21
N VAL A 38 13.57 15.53 14.33
CA VAL A 38 13.69 14.08 14.44
C VAL A 38 13.63 13.53 13.01
N GLU A 39 14.75 12.99 12.52
CA GLU A 39 14.73 12.16 11.32
C GLU A 39 13.88 10.93 11.66
N GLY A 40 12.64 10.90 11.16
CA GLY A 40 11.73 9.79 11.38
C GLY A 40 12.39 8.50 10.91
N ARG A 41 12.71 7.61 11.85
CA ARG A 41 13.30 6.32 11.50
C ARG A 41 12.23 5.47 10.84
N ILE A 42 12.43 5.16 9.55
CA ILE A 42 11.59 4.22 8.83
C ILE A 42 11.86 2.82 9.40
N VAL A 43 10.83 2.21 9.97
CA VAL A 43 10.89 0.84 10.51
C VAL A 43 10.62 -0.16 9.40
N ARG A 44 9.68 0.17 8.50
CA ARG A 44 9.28 -0.69 7.40
C ARG A 44 8.82 0.14 6.22
N GLU A 45 9.19 -0.29 5.03
CA GLU A 45 8.65 0.19 3.77
C GLU A 45 8.01 -1.01 3.04
N GLN A 46 6.79 -0.84 2.56
CA GLN A 46 6.12 -1.84 1.74
C GLN A 46 5.30 -1.19 0.64
N TYR A 47 5.25 -1.86 -0.50
CA TYR A 47 4.39 -1.48 -1.62
C TYR A 47 3.11 -2.31 -1.53
N VAL A 48 1.97 -1.63 -1.55
CA VAL A 48 0.65 -2.26 -1.51
C VAL A 48 -0.13 -1.91 -2.77
N TYR A 49 -0.89 -2.86 -3.29
CA TYR A 49 -1.79 -2.63 -4.41
C TYR A 49 -3.21 -2.41 -3.89
N ILE A 50 -3.81 -1.28 -4.23
CA ILE A 50 -5.15 -0.89 -3.79
C ILE A 50 -6.09 -0.87 -4.99
N CYS A 51 -7.23 -1.55 -4.87
CA CYS A 51 -8.24 -1.52 -5.92
C CYS A 51 -8.80 -0.11 -6.08
N VAL A 52 -8.80 0.42 -7.31
CA VAL A 52 -9.23 1.80 -7.58
C VAL A 52 -10.74 2.01 -7.40
N ASN A 53 -11.54 0.94 -7.41
CA ASN A 53 -12.99 1.02 -7.33
C ASN A 53 -13.51 0.95 -5.89
N CYS A 54 -13.02 0.01 -5.08
CA CYS A 54 -13.49 -0.19 -3.70
C CYS A 54 -12.48 0.25 -2.63
N ASN A 55 -11.29 0.73 -3.01
CA ASN A 55 -10.19 1.11 -2.12
C ASN A 55 -9.72 0.01 -1.15
N GLN A 56 -9.98 -1.26 -1.48
CA GLN A 56 -9.49 -2.39 -0.69
C GLN A 56 -8.08 -2.78 -1.11
N VAL A 57 -7.26 -3.14 -0.13
CA VAL A 57 -5.89 -3.62 -0.34
C VAL A 57 -5.94 -5.04 -0.89
N LEU A 58 -5.14 -5.32 -1.91
CA LEU A 58 -4.91 -6.65 -2.43
C LEU A 58 -3.92 -7.37 -1.51
N TYR A 59 -4.44 -8.22 -0.62
CA TYR A 59 -3.62 -9.14 0.15
C TYR A 59 -3.32 -10.37 -0.70
N HIS A 60 -2.04 -10.63 -0.93
CA HIS A 60 -1.54 -11.93 -1.38
C HIS A 60 -0.96 -12.62 -0.14
N GLU A 61 -1.63 -13.67 0.36
CA GLU A 61 -1.03 -14.62 1.31
C GLU A 61 -0.10 -15.59 0.58
#